data_AF-D8TH75-F1
#
_entry.id   AF-D8TH75-F1
#
_cell.length_a   1.000
_cell.length_b   1.000
_cell.length_c   1.000
_cell.angle_alpha   90.00
_cell.angle_beta   90.00
_cell.angle_gamma   90.00
#
_symmetry.space_group_name_H-M   'P 1'
#
loop_
_entity.id
_entity.type
_entity.pdbx_description
1 polymer ?
#
loop_
_entity_poly.entity_id
_entity_poly.type
_entity_poly.pdbx_seq_one_letter_code
_entity_poly.pdbx_strand_id
1 'polypeptide(L)'
;MNTASIVRSLAEQSEQLSRDLDSFSDRAFELQRLAKVLQERSGRKYVDQAVQVETTAVGAPAYHLDRAKRLAPFSFSPFDRKVNWRKLRALNVDRVVRETDTRTLLEMYGEMAYADLEKESVYDLTESNLLKMVRIMQLLLQHQQFQLDQGLGVQQQLREEQVSTLGVLQMIPHLDIKGVGEGLTKLQGEFYQVADADMEAMFAQVRTEERTGARDTLANNVDQAKQVKKAAIYVRR
;
A
#
# COMPACT_ATOMS: atom_id res chain seq x y z
N MET A 1 11.21 -38.07 16.63
CA MET A 1 11.60 -36.73 17.15
C MET A 1 11.56 -36.80 18.66
N ASN A 2 12.69 -36.57 19.32
CA ASN A 2 12.87 -36.91 20.74
C ASN A 2 12.47 -35.70 21.60
N THR A 3 11.39 -35.81 22.38
CA THR A 3 10.90 -34.71 23.25
C THR A 3 11.97 -34.19 24.20
N ALA A 4 12.90 -35.05 24.61
CA ALA A 4 14.05 -34.70 25.43
C ALA A 4 15.08 -33.77 24.76
N SER A 5 15.20 -33.78 23.42
CA SER A 5 16.09 -32.85 22.70
C SER A 5 15.46 -31.46 22.55
N ILE A 6 14.13 -31.40 22.42
CA ILE A 6 13.39 -30.14 22.35
C ILE A 6 13.43 -29.43 23.70
N VAL A 7 13.21 -30.15 24.81
CA VAL A 7 13.28 -29.57 26.16
C VAL A 7 14.69 -29.05 26.49
N ARG A 8 15.74 -29.75 26.06
CA ARG A 8 17.13 -29.26 26.22
C ARG A 8 17.40 -28.00 25.39
N SER A 9 16.97 -27.98 24.13
CA SER A 9 17.11 -26.80 23.28
C SER A 9 16.33 -25.59 23.82
N LEU A 10 15.15 -25.82 24.40
CA LEU A 10 14.36 -24.75 25.02
C LEU A 10 15.02 -24.22 26.29
N ALA A 11 15.62 -25.09 27.10
CA ALA A 11 16.38 -24.70 28.29
C ALA A 11 17.63 -23.89 27.92
N GLU A 12 18.38 -24.32 26.91
CA GLU A 12 19.54 -23.59 26.38
C GLU A 12 19.14 -22.21 25.83
N GLN A 13 18.02 -22.12 25.09
CA GLN A 13 17.48 -20.84 24.61
C GLN A 13 17.03 -19.93 25.75
N SER A 14 16.37 -20.48 26.77
CA SER A 14 15.95 -19.72 27.95
C SER A 14 17.15 -19.17 28.71
N GLU A 15 18.22 -19.96 28.84
CA GLU A 15 19.44 -19.53 29.53
C GLU A 15 20.17 -18.45 28.73
N GLN A 16 20.23 -18.59 27.40
CA GLN A 16 20.81 -17.59 26.52
C GLN A 16 20.04 -16.26 26.60
N LEU A 17 18.70 -16.30 26.58
CA LEU A 17 17.86 -15.11 26.71
C LEU A 17 18.05 -14.41 28.06
N SER A 18 18.21 -15.16 29.15
CA SER A 18 18.51 -14.58 30.46
C SER A 18 19.86 -13.83 30.46
N ARG A 19 20.90 -14.43 29.88
CA ARG A 19 22.22 -13.77 29.76
C ARG A 19 22.17 -12.52 28.89
N ASP A 20 21.41 -12.57 27.80
CA ASP A 20 21.23 -11.42 26.93
C ASP A 20 20.47 -10.29 27.64
N LEU A 21 19.43 -10.63 28.42
CA LEU A 21 18.69 -9.68 29.26
C LEU A 21 19.56 -9.01 30.32
N ASP A 22 20.45 -9.77 30.97
CA ASP A 22 21.41 -9.22 31.92
C ASP A 22 22.39 -8.26 31.21
N SER A 23 22.90 -8.65 30.02
CA SER A 23 23.76 -7.79 29.21
C SER A 23 23.08 -6.51 28.73
N PHE A 24 21.79 -6.59 28.37
CA PHE A 24 21.00 -5.41 28.03
C PHE A 24 20.77 -4.50 29.24
N SER A 25 20.54 -5.08 30.41
CA SER A 25 20.39 -4.32 31.65
C SER A 25 21.67 -3.56 31.99
N ASP A 26 22.83 -4.21 31.91
CA ASP A 26 24.14 -3.59 32.12
C ASP A 26 24.40 -2.44 31.14
N ARG A 27 24.08 -2.64 29.86
CA ARG A 27 24.20 -1.58 28.83
C ARG A 27 23.25 -0.42 29.10
N ALA A 28 22.02 -0.69 29.55
CA ALA A 28 21.06 0.35 29.92
C ALA A 28 21.55 1.17 31.11
N PHE A 29 22.15 0.54 32.12
CA PHE A 29 22.77 1.23 33.26
C PHE A 29 23.94 2.13 32.82
N GLU A 30 24.83 1.64 31.95
CA GLU A 30 25.94 2.46 31.43
C GLU A 30 25.44 3.62 30.56
N LEU A 31 24.42 3.42 29.72
CA LEU A 31 23.81 4.50 28.96
C LEU A 31 23.17 5.54 29.87
N GLN A 32 22.48 5.13 30.94
CA GLN A 32 21.89 6.03 31.91
C GLN A 32 22.96 6.84 32.67
N ARG A 33 24.08 6.18 33.01
CA ARG A 33 25.24 6.83 33.62
C ARG A 33 25.86 7.86 32.68
N LEU A 34 26.07 7.52 31.41
CA LEU A 34 26.60 8.43 30.40
C LEU A 34 25.66 9.61 30.13
N ALA A 35 24.35 9.35 30.05
CA ALA A 35 23.33 10.40 29.90
C ALA A 35 23.38 11.39 31.06
N LYS A 36 23.55 10.92 32.30
CA LYS A 36 23.71 11.78 33.48
C LYS A 36 24.97 12.65 33.40
N VAL A 37 26.11 12.07 33.04
CA VAL A 37 27.38 12.81 32.85
C VAL A 37 27.26 13.85 31.75
N LEU A 38 26.59 13.52 30.64
CA LEU A 38 26.33 14.46 29.54
C LEU A 38 25.34 15.56 29.93
N GLN A 39 24.34 15.26 30.76
CA GLN A 39 23.40 16.25 31.28
C GLN A 39 24.08 17.25 32.21
N GLU A 40 24.97 16.77 33.08
CA GLU A 40 25.78 17.63 33.97
C GLU A 40 26.72 18.55 33.18
N ARG A 41 27.26 18.08 32.04
CA ARG A 41 28.17 18.87 31.18
C ARG A 41 27.49 19.85 30.23
N SER A 42 26.29 19.52 29.74
CA SER A 42 25.63 20.27 28.67
C SER A 42 24.45 21.13 29.15
N GLY A 43 23.99 20.93 30.39
CA GLY A 43 22.75 21.53 30.90
C GLY A 43 21.49 21.06 30.15
N ARG A 44 21.60 20.11 29.23
CA ARG A 44 20.50 19.57 28.43
C ARG A 44 20.20 18.14 28.87
N LYS A 45 18.92 17.86 29.11
CA LYS A 45 18.45 16.51 29.46
C LYS A 45 18.41 15.67 28.19
N TYR A 46 19.36 14.76 28.04
CA TYR A 46 19.33 13.76 26.97
C TYR A 46 18.45 12.60 27.44
N VAL A 47 17.30 12.43 26.81
CA VAL A 47 16.40 11.29 27.05
C VAL A 47 16.67 10.26 25.96
N ASP A 48 16.92 9.03 26.36
CA ASP A 48 17.11 7.89 25.46
C ASP A 48 15.79 7.57 24.74
N GLN A 49 15.77 7.71 23.42
CA GLN A 49 14.60 7.41 22.57
C GLN A 49 14.42 5.90 22.32
N ALA A 50 15.42 5.05 22.64
CA ALA A 50 15.38 3.63 22.33
C ALA A 50 14.62 2.78 23.38
N VAL A 51 14.41 3.32 24.59
CA VAL A 51 13.79 2.58 25.72
C VAL A 51 12.33 3.01 25.97
N GLN A 52 11.80 3.91 25.15
CA GLN A 52 10.44 4.41 25.30
C GLN A 52 9.40 3.47 24.67
N VAL A 53 9.06 2.39 25.36
CA VAL A 53 7.65 1.99 25.44
C VAL A 53 7.02 2.88 26.52
N GLU A 54 6.66 4.11 26.13
CA GLU A 54 5.99 5.07 27.01
C GLU A 54 4.62 4.53 27.43
N THR A 55 4.56 3.84 28.57
CA THR A 55 3.33 3.49 29.27
C THR A 55 2.78 4.64 30.12
N THR A 56 3.42 5.81 30.09
CA THR A 56 3.04 7.01 30.87
C THR A 56 3.04 8.27 29.99
N ALA A 57 2.24 8.26 28.92
CA ALA A 57 2.16 9.38 27.99
C ALA A 57 1.41 10.59 28.57
N VAL A 58 2.17 11.58 29.05
CA VAL A 58 1.82 13.00 28.89
C VAL A 58 2.59 13.49 27.67
N GLY A 59 1.96 13.46 26.48
CA GLY A 59 2.47 14.17 25.30
C GLY A 59 2.90 13.35 24.08
N ALA A 60 2.66 12.05 24.01
CA ALA A 60 2.83 11.33 22.74
C ALA A 60 1.85 11.90 21.68
N PRO A 61 2.31 12.23 20.46
CA PRO A 61 1.39 12.68 19.43
C PRO A 61 0.39 11.56 19.13
N ALA A 62 -0.91 11.92 19.08
CA ALA A 62 -2.04 10.98 19.15
C ALA A 62 -1.94 9.76 18.22
N TYR A 63 -1.28 9.91 17.06
CA TYR A 63 -1.11 8.83 16.08
C TYR A 63 -0.23 7.66 16.55
N HIS A 64 0.74 7.87 17.44
CA HIS A 64 1.55 6.78 18.00
C HIS A 64 0.78 5.95 19.03
N LEU A 65 -0.07 6.60 19.82
CA LEU A 65 -0.92 5.93 20.81
C LEU A 65 -1.96 5.05 20.14
N ASP A 66 -2.59 5.55 19.07
CA ASP A 66 -3.58 4.79 18.31
C ASP A 66 -2.96 3.60 17.58
N ARG A 67 -1.73 3.75 17.07
CA ARG A 67 -0.99 2.63 16.47
C ARG A 67 -0.64 1.57 17.51
N ALA A 68 -0.16 1.99 18.68
CA ALA A 68 0.15 1.06 19.78
C ALA A 68 -1.10 0.31 20.26
N LYS A 69 -2.25 1.00 20.36
CA LYS A 69 -3.55 0.36 20.66
C LYS A 69 -3.98 -0.66 19.59
N ARG A 70 -3.73 -0.38 18.31
CA ARG A 70 -4.03 -1.32 17.21
C ARG A 70 -3.10 -2.53 17.19
N LEU A 71 -1.89 -2.39 17.72
CA LEU A 71 -0.89 -3.47 17.80
C LEU A 71 -0.96 -4.22 19.14
N ALA A 72 -1.72 -3.73 20.11
CA ALA A 72 -1.91 -4.39 21.38
C ALA A 72 -2.66 -5.72 21.18
N PRO A 73 -2.34 -6.76 21.98
CA PRO A 73 -3.12 -7.99 22.00
C PRO A 73 -4.60 -7.70 22.29
N PHE A 74 -5.49 -8.44 21.62
CA PHE A 74 -6.92 -8.30 21.86
C PHE A 74 -7.26 -8.58 23.33
N SER A 75 -8.08 -7.71 23.92
CA SER A 75 -8.65 -7.89 25.24
C SER A 75 -10.11 -7.42 25.26
N PHE A 76 -10.95 -8.14 26.00
CA PHE A 76 -12.34 -7.74 26.19
C PHE A 76 -12.40 -6.48 27.06
N SER A 77 -13.19 -5.51 26.63
CA SER A 77 -13.52 -4.33 27.42
C SER A 77 -14.72 -4.63 28.33
N PRO A 78 -14.79 -4.02 29.52
CA PRO A 78 -15.97 -4.15 30.38
C PRO A 78 -17.22 -3.55 29.72
N PHE A 79 -18.39 -4.11 30.02
CA PHE A 79 -19.68 -3.57 29.61
C PHE A 79 -20.11 -2.48 30.59
N ASP A 80 -20.17 -1.23 30.14
CA ASP A 80 -20.47 -0.06 30.99
C ASP A 80 -21.58 0.84 30.42
N ARG A 81 -22.08 0.56 29.21
CA ARG A 81 -23.06 1.41 28.53
C ARG A 81 -24.47 0.87 28.65
N LYS A 82 -25.45 1.76 28.50
CA LYS A 82 -26.86 1.39 28.33
C LYS A 82 -27.24 1.32 26.86
N VAL A 83 -28.13 0.40 26.53
CA VAL A 83 -28.70 0.28 25.18
C VAL A 83 -29.62 1.46 24.90
N ASN A 84 -29.48 2.08 23.73
CA ASN A 84 -30.43 3.08 23.25
C ASN A 84 -31.68 2.40 22.68
N TRP A 85 -32.60 2.02 23.56
CA TRP A 85 -33.85 1.33 23.18
C TRP A 85 -34.74 2.12 22.23
N ARG A 86 -34.69 3.46 22.30
CA ARG A 86 -35.43 4.31 21.35
C ARG A 86 -34.92 4.12 19.93
N LYS A 87 -33.60 4.13 19.75
CA LYS A 87 -32.95 3.93 18.45
C LYS A 87 -33.17 2.50 17.95
N LEU A 88 -33.04 1.50 18.83
CA LEU A 88 -33.32 0.11 18.50
C LEU A 88 -34.76 -0.08 18.00
N ARG A 89 -35.76 0.50 18.69
CA ARG A 89 -37.17 0.42 18.28
C ARG A 89 -37.43 1.08 16.93
N ALA A 90 -36.84 2.24 16.67
CA ALA A 90 -36.99 2.97 15.41
C ALA A 90 -36.31 2.31 14.21
N LEU A 91 -35.31 1.46 14.44
CA LEU A 91 -34.54 0.81 13.38
C LEU A 91 -35.42 -0.12 12.52
N ASN A 92 -35.36 -0.01 11.20
CA ASN A 92 -35.99 -1.00 10.32
C ASN A 92 -34.93 -2.01 9.85
N VAL A 93 -34.94 -3.21 10.43
CA VAL A 93 -33.94 -4.25 10.14
C VAL A 93 -34.08 -4.77 8.70
N ASP A 94 -35.30 -4.92 8.19
CA ASP A 94 -35.52 -5.40 6.82
C ASP A 94 -34.99 -4.40 5.78
N ARG A 95 -35.11 -3.10 6.07
CA ARG A 95 -34.49 -2.05 5.27
C ARG A 95 -32.97 -2.16 5.27
N VAL A 96 -32.35 -2.35 6.45
CA VAL A 96 -30.89 -2.51 6.58
C VAL A 96 -30.38 -3.69 5.74
N VAL A 97 -31.10 -4.81 5.76
CA VAL A 97 -30.77 -5.99 4.94
C VAL A 97 -30.91 -5.69 3.45
N ARG A 98 -32.06 -5.13 3.03
CA ARG A 98 -32.34 -4.86 1.61
C ARG A 98 -31.37 -3.84 1.00
N GLU A 99 -31.03 -2.80 1.75
CA GLU A 99 -30.17 -1.71 1.28
C GLU A 99 -28.69 -1.95 1.59
N THR A 100 -28.36 -3.06 2.28
CA THR A 100 -26.99 -3.35 2.75
C THR A 100 -26.39 -2.14 3.48
N ASP A 101 -27.17 -1.55 4.38
CA ASP A 101 -26.79 -0.33 5.09
C ASP A 101 -25.80 -0.65 6.23
N THR A 102 -24.54 -0.78 5.85
CA THR A 102 -23.41 -1.06 6.76
C THR A 102 -23.17 0.09 7.73
N ARG A 103 -23.49 1.33 7.34
CA ARG A 103 -23.30 2.50 8.20
C ARG A 103 -24.21 2.42 9.42
N THR A 104 -25.51 2.24 9.21
CA THR A 104 -26.47 2.14 10.31
C THR A 104 -26.16 0.92 11.19
N LEU A 105 -25.71 -0.18 10.57
CA LEU A 105 -25.30 -1.39 11.29
C LEU A 105 -24.09 -1.15 12.22
N LEU A 106 -23.04 -0.46 11.74
CA LEU A 106 -21.85 -0.12 12.52
C LEU A 106 -22.12 0.92 13.61
N GLU A 107 -23.03 1.86 13.36
CA GLU A 107 -23.48 2.79 14.40
C GLU A 107 -24.18 2.03 15.55
N MET A 108 -25.03 1.05 15.22
CA MET A 108 -25.66 0.19 16.23
C MET A 108 -24.64 -0.72 16.95
N TYR A 109 -23.59 -1.18 16.25
CA TYR A 109 -22.50 -1.94 16.86
C TYR A 109 -21.81 -1.18 17.99
N GLY A 110 -21.45 0.09 17.76
CA GLY A 110 -20.79 0.91 18.77
C GLY A 110 -21.64 1.14 20.02
N GLU A 111 -22.97 1.09 19.88
CA GLU A 111 -23.91 1.19 21.00
C GLU A 111 -24.11 -0.15 21.71
N MET A 112 -24.18 -1.26 20.96
CA MET A 112 -24.47 -2.59 21.51
C MET A 112 -23.24 -3.34 22.04
N ALA A 113 -22.05 -3.13 21.47
CA ALA A 113 -20.84 -3.91 21.80
C ALA A 113 -20.38 -3.73 23.26
N TYR A 114 -20.71 -2.59 23.87
CA TYR A 114 -20.34 -2.24 25.24
C TYR A 114 -21.56 -2.14 26.16
N ALA A 115 -22.72 -2.59 25.70
CA ALA A 115 -23.95 -2.49 26.45
C ALA A 115 -24.06 -3.59 27.50
N ASP A 116 -24.46 -3.23 28.72
CA ASP A 116 -24.67 -4.15 29.82
C ASP A 116 -26.15 -4.52 29.93
N LEU A 117 -26.52 -5.68 29.37
CA LEU A 117 -27.90 -6.17 29.36
C LEU A 117 -28.42 -6.57 30.74
N GLU A 118 -27.55 -6.85 31.72
CA GLU A 118 -27.97 -7.24 33.07
C GLU A 118 -28.52 -6.05 33.87
N LYS A 119 -28.06 -4.84 33.54
CA LYS A 119 -28.49 -3.59 34.20
C LYS A 119 -29.67 -2.90 33.51
N GLU A 120 -30.24 -3.53 32.47
CA GLU A 120 -31.33 -2.95 31.68
C GLU A 120 -32.70 -3.12 32.33
N SER A 121 -33.63 -2.24 31.94
CA SER A 121 -35.00 -2.31 32.44
C SER A 121 -35.74 -3.50 31.85
N VAL A 122 -36.48 -4.24 32.70
CA VAL A 122 -37.36 -5.34 32.27
C VAL A 122 -38.40 -4.88 31.23
N TYR A 123 -38.81 -3.61 31.28
CA TYR A 123 -39.75 -3.03 30.32
C TYR A 123 -39.16 -2.89 28.91
N ASP A 124 -37.85 -2.73 28.80
CA ASP A 124 -37.17 -2.62 27.52
C ASP A 124 -36.69 -3.99 27.00
N LEU A 125 -36.46 -4.96 27.88
CA LEU A 125 -36.13 -6.37 27.59
C LEU A 125 -37.35 -7.19 27.13
N THR A 126 -38.13 -6.65 26.21
CA THR A 126 -39.24 -7.38 25.58
C THR A 126 -38.70 -8.40 24.57
N GLU A 127 -39.45 -9.48 24.35
CA GLU A 127 -39.12 -10.52 23.35
C GLU A 127 -38.86 -9.90 21.96
N SER A 128 -39.69 -8.95 21.54
CA SER A 128 -39.54 -8.24 20.26
C SER A 128 -38.20 -7.50 20.16
N ASN A 129 -37.80 -6.79 21.22
CA ASN A 129 -36.53 -6.07 21.24
C ASN A 129 -35.33 -7.02 21.28
N LEU A 130 -35.43 -8.13 22.03
CA LEU A 130 -34.40 -9.16 22.09
C LEU A 130 -34.20 -9.83 20.73
N LEU A 131 -35.28 -10.24 20.05
CA LEU A 131 -35.21 -10.81 18.70
C LEU A 131 -34.58 -9.83 17.71
N LYS A 132 -34.94 -8.54 17.81
CA LYS A 132 -34.36 -7.50 16.97
C LYS A 132 -32.87 -7.31 17.22
N MET A 133 -32.43 -7.29 18.48
CA MET A 133 -31.01 -7.25 18.83
C MET A 133 -30.26 -8.46 18.30
N VAL A 134 -30.80 -9.67 18.49
CA VAL A 134 -30.20 -10.90 17.97
C VAL A 134 -30.05 -10.84 16.46
N ARG A 135 -31.07 -10.36 15.74
CA ARG A 135 -31.01 -10.20 14.29
C ARG A 135 -29.94 -9.19 13.86
N ILE A 136 -29.80 -8.07 14.58
CA ILE A 136 -28.71 -7.10 14.33
C ILE A 136 -27.35 -7.73 14.62
N MET A 137 -27.20 -8.47 15.71
CA MET A 137 -25.96 -9.19 16.04
C MET A 137 -25.59 -10.21 14.97
N GLN A 138 -26.56 -10.95 14.42
CA GLN A 138 -26.32 -11.87 13.29
C GLN A 138 -25.79 -11.13 12.06
N LEU A 139 -26.38 -9.98 11.71
CA LEU A 139 -25.90 -9.16 10.59
C LEU A 139 -24.50 -8.60 10.85
N LEU A 140 -24.21 -8.20 12.09
CA LEU A 140 -22.89 -7.75 12.50
C LEU A 140 -21.85 -8.85 12.38
N LEU A 141 -22.16 -10.07 12.84
CA LEU A 141 -21.27 -11.21 12.70
C LEU A 141 -21.00 -11.54 11.23
N GLN A 142 -22.02 -11.50 10.37
CA GLN A 142 -21.85 -11.67 8.92
C GLN A 142 -20.94 -10.60 8.33
N HIS A 143 -21.12 -9.33 8.73
CA HIS A 143 -20.26 -8.24 8.27
C HIS A 143 -18.82 -8.40 8.76
N GLN A 144 -18.61 -8.75 10.02
CA GLN A 144 -17.28 -8.99 10.58
C GLN A 144 -16.59 -10.18 9.92
N GLN A 145 -17.33 -11.27 9.66
CA GLN A 145 -16.82 -12.42 8.92
C GLN A 145 -16.35 -12.02 7.52
N PHE A 146 -17.16 -11.23 6.80
CA PHE A 146 -16.77 -10.71 5.49
C PHE A 146 -15.49 -9.85 5.54
N GLN A 147 -15.37 -8.98 6.54
CA GLN A 147 -14.16 -8.16 6.73
C GLN A 147 -12.92 -9.00 7.04
N LEU A 148 -13.07 -10.05 7.86
CA LEU A 148 -12.00 -10.99 8.17
C LEU A 148 -11.56 -11.76 6.92
N ASP A 149 -12.50 -12.30 6.15
CA ASP A 149 -12.21 -13.04 4.93
C ASP A 149 -11.51 -12.15 3.88
N GLN A 150 -11.97 -10.90 3.72
CA GLN A 150 -11.30 -9.90 2.89
C GLN A 150 -9.88 -9.60 3.39
N GLY A 151 -9.71 -9.39 4.70
CA GLY A 151 -8.41 -9.10 5.31
C GLY A 151 -7.42 -10.25 5.14
N LEU A 152 -7.87 -11.50 5.33
CA LEU A 152 -7.07 -12.70 5.11
C LEU A 152 -6.68 -12.86 3.64
N GLY A 153 -7.61 -12.61 2.72
CA GLY A 153 -7.33 -12.63 1.28
C GLY A 153 -6.25 -11.63 0.87
N VAL A 154 -6.35 -10.38 1.35
CA VAL A 154 -5.35 -9.34 1.09
C VAL A 154 -3.99 -9.72 1.69
N GLN A 155 -3.94 -10.25 2.92
CA GLN A 155 -2.68 -10.69 3.51
C GLN A 155 -2.06 -11.87 2.77
N GLN A 156 -2.88 -12.77 2.24
CA GLN A 156 -2.39 -13.88 1.43
C GLN A 156 -1.81 -13.39 0.10
N GLN A 157 -2.50 -12.48 -0.61
CA GLN A 157 -1.98 -11.86 -1.83
C GLN A 157 -0.67 -11.12 -1.57
N LEU A 158 -0.61 -10.33 -0.49
CA LEU A 158 0.62 -9.63 -0.11
C LEU A 158 1.77 -10.61 0.19
N ARG A 159 1.47 -11.75 0.84
CA ARG A 159 2.46 -12.80 1.11
C ARG A 159 2.93 -13.46 -0.19
N GLU A 160 2.03 -13.73 -1.14
CA GLU A 160 2.36 -14.30 -2.44
C GLU A 160 3.21 -13.33 -3.28
N GLU A 161 2.88 -12.03 -3.29
CA GLU A 161 3.68 -10.99 -3.94
C GLU A 161 5.05 -10.82 -3.27
N GLN A 162 5.13 -10.89 -1.94
CA GLN A 162 6.41 -10.85 -1.22
C GLN A 162 7.28 -12.06 -1.58
N VAL A 163 6.69 -13.26 -1.64
CA VAL A 163 7.41 -14.48 -2.06
C VAL A 163 7.87 -14.37 -3.51
N SER A 164 7.02 -13.85 -4.40
CA SER A 164 7.37 -13.62 -5.81
C SER A 164 8.51 -12.60 -5.93
N THR A 165 8.42 -11.48 -5.22
CA THR A 165 9.45 -10.42 -5.21
C THR A 165 10.76 -10.94 -4.63
N LEU A 166 10.72 -11.69 -3.53
CA LEU A 166 11.90 -12.34 -2.96
C LEU A 166 12.50 -13.36 -3.93
N GLY A 167 11.68 -14.10 -4.67
CA GLY A 167 12.14 -15.01 -5.73
C GLY A 167 12.87 -14.28 -6.85
N VAL A 168 12.35 -13.13 -7.29
CA VAL A 168 13.03 -12.26 -8.27
C VAL A 168 14.33 -11.69 -7.70
N LEU A 169 14.31 -11.20 -6.45
CA LEU A 169 15.50 -10.68 -5.77
C LEU A 169 16.59 -11.76 -5.58
N GLN A 170 16.21 -13.02 -5.35
CA GLN A 170 17.14 -14.17 -5.30
C GLN A 170 17.72 -14.53 -6.67
N MET A 171 17.08 -14.14 -7.77
CA MET A 171 17.61 -14.30 -9.13
C MET A 171 18.61 -13.20 -9.49
N ILE A 172 18.60 -12.05 -8.81
CA ILE A 172 19.50 -10.91 -9.08
C ILE A 172 21.00 -11.27 -8.99
N PRO A 173 21.48 -12.06 -8.00
CA PRO A 173 22.88 -12.49 -7.96
C PRO A 173 23.28 -13.42 -9.12
N HIS A 174 22.30 -14.07 -9.76
CA HIS A 174 22.52 -15.00 -10.88
C HIS A 174 22.25 -14.37 -12.25
N LEU A 175 21.61 -13.20 -12.27
CA LEU A 175 21.51 -12.37 -13.45
C LEU A 175 22.89 -11.76 -13.72
N ASP A 176 23.45 -12.03 -14.88
CA ASP A 176 24.67 -11.40 -15.34
C ASP A 176 24.37 -9.91 -15.65
N ILE A 177 24.41 -9.08 -14.60
CA ILE A 177 24.17 -7.63 -14.69
C ILE A 177 25.15 -6.98 -15.67
N LYS A 178 26.35 -7.56 -15.86
CA LYS A 178 27.31 -7.11 -16.88
C LYS A 178 26.83 -7.47 -18.28
N GLY A 179 26.40 -8.70 -18.50
CA GLY A 179 25.81 -9.13 -19.78
C GLY A 179 24.54 -8.35 -20.17
N VAL A 180 23.72 -7.96 -19.19
CA VAL A 180 22.56 -7.07 -19.44
C VAL A 180 23.00 -5.65 -19.79
N GLY A 181 24.02 -5.12 -19.12
CA GLY A 181 24.60 -3.81 -19.44
C GLY A 181 25.24 -3.76 -20.84
N GLU A 182 25.98 -4.79 -21.21
CA GLU A 182 26.57 -4.98 -22.54
C GLU A 182 25.49 -5.17 -23.61
N GLY A 183 24.43 -5.92 -23.29
CA GLY A 183 23.27 -6.08 -24.16
C GLY A 183 22.53 -4.76 -24.40
N LEU A 184 22.31 -3.95 -23.36
CA LEU A 184 21.66 -2.64 -23.48
C LEU A 184 22.52 -1.64 -24.26
N THR A 185 23.83 -1.62 -24.05
CA THR A 185 24.73 -0.75 -24.84
C THR A 185 24.81 -1.18 -26.30
N LYS A 186 24.82 -2.49 -26.57
CA LYS A 186 24.74 -3.02 -27.93
C LYS A 186 23.40 -2.67 -28.59
N LEU A 187 22.28 -2.87 -27.89
CA LEU A 187 20.95 -2.54 -28.39
C LEU A 187 20.81 -1.03 -28.65
N GLN A 188 21.35 -0.19 -27.76
CA GLN A 188 21.40 1.26 -27.94
C GLN A 188 22.22 1.63 -29.19
N GLY A 189 23.39 1.01 -29.39
CA GLY A 189 24.21 1.21 -30.58
C GLY A 189 23.51 0.78 -31.87
N GLU A 190 22.86 -0.39 -31.86
CA GLU A 190 22.07 -0.89 -33.00
C GLU A 190 20.86 0.03 -33.28
N PHE A 191 20.21 0.56 -32.24
CA PHE A 191 19.08 1.49 -32.41
C PHE A 191 19.52 2.81 -33.05
N TYR A 192 20.67 3.37 -32.65
CA TYR A 192 21.21 4.57 -33.30
C TYR A 192 21.66 4.30 -34.74
N GLN A 193 22.25 3.13 -35.03
CA GLN A 193 22.65 2.78 -36.40
C GLN A 193 21.46 2.58 -37.33
N VAL A 194 20.39 1.95 -36.86
CA VAL A 194 19.16 1.76 -37.63
C VAL A 194 18.44 3.10 -37.83
N ALA A 195 18.36 3.93 -36.79
CA ALA A 195 17.75 5.25 -36.88
C ALA A 195 18.50 6.17 -37.86
N ASP A 196 19.84 6.18 -37.85
CA ASP A 196 20.63 6.99 -38.77
C ASP A 196 20.56 6.48 -40.21
N ALA A 197 20.64 5.16 -40.41
CA ALA A 197 20.57 4.57 -41.75
C ALA A 197 19.20 4.78 -42.42
N ASP A 198 18.10 4.58 -41.69
CA ASP A 198 16.75 4.79 -42.22
C ASP A 198 16.43 6.27 -42.41
N MET A 199 16.86 7.16 -41.50
CA MET A 199 16.68 8.59 -41.69
C MET A 199 17.47 9.11 -42.90
N GLU A 200 18.72 8.67 -43.10
CA GLU A 200 19.53 9.12 -44.23
C GLU A 200 18.99 8.60 -45.57
N ALA A 201 18.49 7.35 -45.62
CA ALA A 201 17.78 6.82 -46.77
C ALA A 201 16.50 7.61 -47.08
N MET A 202 15.72 7.97 -46.05
CA MET A 202 14.50 8.75 -46.21
C MET A 202 14.80 10.18 -46.69
N PHE A 203 15.84 10.84 -46.17
CA PHE A 203 16.27 12.15 -46.67
C PHE A 203 16.80 12.10 -48.09
N ALA A 204 17.51 11.04 -48.47
CA ALA A 204 17.96 10.85 -49.85
C ALA A 204 16.77 10.71 -50.80
N GLN A 205 15.76 9.93 -50.42
CA GLN A 205 14.53 9.76 -51.20
C GLN A 205 13.76 11.08 -51.36
N VAL A 206 13.55 11.84 -50.28
CA VAL A 206 12.87 13.14 -50.34
C VAL A 206 13.61 14.11 -51.25
N ARG A 207 14.96 14.17 -51.19
CA ARG A 207 15.73 15.02 -52.12
C ARG A 207 15.59 14.58 -53.58
N THR A 208 15.48 13.28 -53.85
CA THR A 208 15.25 12.81 -55.22
C THR A 208 13.85 13.17 -55.72
N GLU A 209 12.84 13.04 -54.86
CA GLU A 209 11.44 13.40 -55.16
C GLU A 209 11.25 14.91 -55.35
N GLU A 210 11.92 15.74 -54.54
CA GLU A 210 11.93 17.20 -54.73
C GLU A 210 12.61 17.58 -56.04
N ARG A 211 13.72 16.91 -56.41
CA ARG A 211 14.42 17.17 -57.67
C ARG A 211 13.60 16.75 -58.89
N THR A 212 12.89 15.63 -58.83
CA THR A 212 11.99 15.21 -59.92
C THR A 212 10.77 16.11 -60.00
N GLY A 213 10.13 16.44 -58.88
CA GLY A 213 9.00 17.37 -58.84
C GLY A 213 9.36 18.78 -59.35
N ALA A 214 10.53 19.31 -58.97
CA ALA A 214 11.05 20.58 -59.49
C ALA A 214 11.36 20.51 -60.98
N ARG A 215 11.90 19.38 -61.47
CA ARG A 215 12.17 19.17 -62.90
C ARG A 215 10.87 19.11 -63.72
N ASP A 216 9.86 18.43 -63.22
CA ASP A 216 8.58 18.25 -63.93
C ASP A 216 7.78 19.55 -63.97
N THR A 217 7.76 20.31 -62.88
CA THR A 217 7.18 21.67 -62.87
C THR A 217 7.91 22.61 -63.83
N LEU A 218 9.24 22.56 -63.87
CA LEU A 218 10.01 23.38 -64.80
C LEU A 218 9.76 22.96 -66.27
N ALA A 219 9.67 21.66 -66.55
CA ALA A 219 9.34 21.14 -67.89
C ALA A 219 7.95 21.61 -68.34
N ASN A 220 6.95 21.51 -67.47
CA ASN A 220 5.59 21.99 -67.73
C ASN A 220 5.55 23.50 -68.00
N ASN A 221 6.27 24.30 -67.22
CA ASN A 221 6.36 25.75 -67.43
C ASN A 221 7.06 26.11 -68.75
N VAL A 222 8.12 25.38 -69.12
CA VAL A 222 8.81 25.54 -70.40
C VAL A 222 7.88 25.18 -71.56
N ASP A 223 7.09 24.13 -71.44
CA ASP A 223 6.17 23.71 -72.50
C ASP A 223 4.96 24.65 -72.61
N GLN A 224 4.43 25.18 -71.50
CA GLN A 224 3.44 26.27 -71.52
C GLN A 224 4.02 27.52 -72.22
N ALA A 225 5.25 27.91 -71.90
CA ALA A 225 5.90 29.05 -72.54
C ALA A 225 6.09 28.84 -74.06
N LYS A 226 6.44 27.62 -74.48
CA LYS A 226 6.50 27.26 -75.92
C LYS A 226 5.14 27.34 -76.60
N GLN A 227 4.06 26.89 -75.94
CA GLN A 227 2.70 26.98 -76.49
C GLN A 227 2.24 28.43 -76.64
N VAL A 228 2.48 29.28 -75.64
CA VAL A 228 2.17 30.73 -75.72
C VAL A 228 2.95 31.39 -76.86
N LYS A 229 4.23 31.06 -77.02
CA LYS A 229 5.04 31.59 -78.14
C LYS A 229 4.53 31.11 -79.51
N LYS A 230 4.10 29.85 -79.64
CA LYS A 230 3.47 29.34 -80.87
C LYS A 230 2.14 30.02 -81.17
N ALA A 231 1.29 30.25 -80.16
CA ALA A 231 0.03 30.97 -80.31
C ALA A 231 0.25 32.44 -80.75
N ALA A 232 1.25 33.13 -80.19
CA ALA A 232 1.61 34.50 -80.59
C ALA A 232 2.11 34.61 -82.04
N ILE A 233 2.68 33.54 -82.61
CA ILE A 233 3.10 33.49 -84.01
C ILE A 233 1.90 33.29 -84.95
N TYR A 234 0.85 32.59 -84.51
CA TYR A 234 -0.36 32.37 -85.32
C TYR A 234 -1.30 33.58 -85.39
N VAL A 235 -1.25 34.50 -84.41
CA VAL A 235 -2.08 35.73 -84.40
C VAL A 235 -1.49 36.86 -85.28
N ARG A 236 -0.28 36.67 -85.84
CA ARG A 236 0.42 37.65 -86.69
C ARG A 236 0.45 37.31 -88.18
N ARG A 237 -0.36 36.35 -88.63
CA ARG A 237 -0.66 36.09 -90.05
C ARG A 237 -2.12 36.40 -90.32
#